data_AF-A0A7J9W3K5-F1
#
_entry.id   AF-A0A7J9W3K5-F1
#
_cell.length_a   1.000
_cell.length_b   1.000
_cell.length_c   1.000
_cell.angle_alpha   90.00
_cell.angle_beta   90.00
_cell.angle_gamma   90.00
#
_symmetry.space_group_name_H-M   'P 1'
#
loop_
_entity.id
_entity.type
_entity.pdbx_description
1 polymer ?
#
loop_
_entity_poly.entity_id
_entity_poly.type
_entity_poly.pdbx_seq_one_letter_code
_entity_poly.pdbx_strand_id
1 'polypeptide(L)'
;MQLNDPQHGEPRWESEERRRLDDELIGLDRDDPEVQAFAEHLQRTHRTRPGYTVEGYLSGVGDFADSANRAAGGRRLLALTVVLLLLLVAAVAVWNALGFVLATFL
;
A
#
# COMPACT_ATOMS: atom_id res chain seq x y z
N MET A 1 -50.40 11.76 -18.75
CA MET A 1 -49.59 12.76 -18.02
C MET A 1 -49.25 12.13 -16.67
N GLN A 2 -48.12 11.40 -16.60
CA GLN A 2 -47.55 10.86 -15.37
C GLN A 2 -46.10 11.33 -15.34
N LEU A 3 -45.71 11.87 -14.20
CA LEU A 3 -44.48 12.62 -13.97
C LEU A 3 -43.24 11.76 -14.25
N ASN A 4 -42.26 12.42 -14.84
CA ASN A 4 -40.89 11.98 -15.01
C ASN A 4 -40.25 11.78 -13.61
N ASP A 5 -39.84 10.56 -13.27
CA ASP A 5 -38.92 10.31 -12.15
C ASP A 5 -37.49 10.27 -12.70
N PRO A 6 -36.70 11.35 -12.63
CA PRO A 6 -35.28 11.28 -12.90
C PRO A 6 -34.60 10.61 -11.70
N GLN A 7 -34.62 9.27 -11.64
CA GLN A 7 -33.72 8.50 -10.78
C GLN A 7 -32.29 8.59 -11.34
N HIS A 8 -31.64 9.73 -11.20
CA HIS A 8 -30.18 9.80 -11.17
C HIS A 8 -29.75 9.35 -9.77
N GLY A 9 -29.81 8.05 -9.53
CA GLY A 9 -29.17 7.45 -8.37
C GLY A 9 -27.67 7.57 -8.58
N GLU A 10 -27.05 8.56 -7.92
CA GLU A 10 -25.60 8.63 -7.76
C GLU A 10 -25.12 7.22 -7.35
N PRO A 11 -24.06 6.68 -7.99
CA PRO A 11 -23.58 5.36 -7.68
C PRO A 11 -23.37 5.23 -6.17
N ARG A 12 -23.89 4.15 -5.57
CA ARG A 12 -23.95 3.98 -4.10
C ARG A 12 -22.60 4.23 -3.40
N TRP A 13 -21.49 3.92 -4.08
CA TRP A 13 -20.14 4.14 -3.58
C TRP A 13 -19.75 5.63 -3.44
N GLU A 14 -20.28 6.54 -4.26
CA GLU A 14 -20.07 7.99 -4.08
C GLU A 14 -20.80 8.50 -2.83
N SER A 15 -21.99 7.99 -2.56
CA SER A 15 -22.76 8.37 -1.37
C SER A 15 -22.15 7.84 -0.06
N GLU A 16 -21.45 6.71 -0.13
CA GLU A 16 -20.72 6.13 1.02
C GLU A 16 -19.40 6.87 1.25
N GLU A 17 -18.68 7.26 0.20
CA GLU A 17 -17.44 8.05 0.30
C GLU A 17 -17.72 9.47 0.81
N ARG A 18 -18.78 10.12 0.31
CA ARG A 18 -19.25 11.42 0.83
C ARG A 18 -19.62 11.36 2.31
N ARG A 19 -20.34 10.32 2.75
CA ARG A 19 -20.68 10.14 4.17
C ARG A 19 -19.45 9.98 5.06
N ARG A 20 -18.44 9.21 4.62
CA ARG A 20 -17.18 9.06 5.38
C ARG A 20 -16.43 10.39 5.51
N LEU A 21 -16.34 11.14 4.42
CA LEU A 21 -15.74 12.48 4.43
C LEU A 21 -16.54 13.44 5.32
N ASP A 22 -17.87 13.40 5.26
CA ASP A 22 -18.76 14.21 6.12
C ASP A 22 -18.56 13.86 7.61
N ASP A 23 -18.40 12.58 7.94
CA ASP A 23 -18.11 12.10 9.31
C ASP A 23 -16.72 12.57 9.81
N GLU A 24 -15.72 12.67 8.92
CA GLU A 24 -14.37 13.15 9.25
C GLU A 24 -14.29 14.68 9.39
N LEU A 25 -15.18 15.41 8.71
CA LEU A 25 -15.28 16.88 8.76
C LEU A 25 -16.31 17.35 9.80
N ILE A 26 -16.86 16.46 10.62
CA ILE A 26 -17.89 16.80 11.60
C ILE A 26 -17.33 17.73 12.69
N GLY A 27 -17.97 18.90 12.86
CA GLY A 27 -17.54 19.91 13.83
C GLY A 27 -16.52 20.92 13.33
N LEU A 28 -16.08 20.83 12.07
CA LEU A 28 -15.29 21.85 11.39
C LEU A 28 -16.20 22.75 10.53
N ASP A 29 -15.85 24.04 10.41
CA ASP A 29 -16.59 24.97 9.56
C ASP A 29 -16.33 24.66 8.08
N ARG A 30 -17.37 24.25 7.36
CA ARG A 30 -17.26 23.85 5.95
C ARG A 30 -16.95 25.02 5.01
N ASP A 31 -17.29 26.23 5.44
CA ASP A 31 -17.08 27.45 4.65
C ASP A 31 -15.68 28.05 4.89
N ASP A 32 -14.89 27.47 5.81
CA ASP A 32 -13.52 27.87 6.05
C ASP A 32 -12.60 27.34 4.90
N PRO A 33 -11.80 28.22 4.26
CA PRO A 33 -10.84 27.81 3.23
C PRO A 33 -9.84 26.74 3.70
N GLU A 34 -9.49 26.70 4.98
CA GLU A 34 -8.57 25.69 5.54
C GLU A 34 -9.22 24.29 5.56
N VAL A 35 -10.50 24.22 5.89
CA VAL A 35 -11.28 22.97 5.95
C VAL A 35 -11.50 22.40 4.54
N GLN A 36 -11.65 23.26 3.54
CA GLN A 36 -11.72 22.82 2.14
C GLN A 36 -10.40 22.23 1.65
N ALA A 37 -9.27 22.84 2.01
CA ALA A 37 -7.95 22.30 1.69
C ALA A 37 -7.72 20.93 2.37
N PHE A 38 -8.21 20.77 3.60
CA PHE A 38 -8.16 19.51 4.33
C PHE A 38 -9.07 18.44 3.71
N ALA A 39 -10.28 18.80 3.29
CA ALA A 39 -11.20 17.90 2.59
C ALA A 39 -10.60 17.40 1.26
N GLU A 40 -9.95 18.28 0.50
CA GLU A 40 -9.24 17.89 -0.73
C GLU A 40 -8.06 16.96 -0.43
N HIS A 41 -7.35 17.19 0.68
CA HIS A 41 -6.27 16.31 1.13
C HIS A 41 -6.78 14.92 1.55
N LEU A 42 -7.88 14.85 2.30
CA LEU A 42 -8.53 13.60 2.71
C LEU A 42 -9.06 12.82 1.50
N GLN A 43 -9.63 13.51 0.52
CA GLN A 43 -10.11 12.89 -0.72
C GLN A 43 -8.98 12.22 -1.51
N ARG A 44 -7.78 12.83 -1.56
CA ARG A 44 -6.61 12.20 -2.20
C ARG A 44 -6.13 10.95 -1.45
N THR A 45 -6.19 10.98 -0.13
CA THR A 45 -5.81 9.85 0.74
C THR A 45 -6.80 8.70 0.63
N HIS A 46 -8.12 8.98 0.64
CA HIS A 46 -9.18 7.98 0.49
C HIS A 46 -9.13 7.24 -0.85
N ARG A 47 -8.84 7.95 -1.94
CA ARG A 47 -8.67 7.36 -3.28
C ARG A 47 -7.46 6.42 -3.34
N THR A 48 -6.49 6.60 -2.45
CA THR A 48 -5.30 5.76 -2.33
C THR A 48 -5.50 4.76 -1.20
N ARG A 49 -6.34 3.73 -1.43
CA ARG A 49 -6.61 2.64 -0.46
C ARG A 49 -5.32 2.22 0.25
N PRO A 50 -5.21 2.36 1.59
CA PRO A 50 -4.01 1.95 2.32
C PRO A 50 -3.93 0.42 2.30
N GLY A 51 -3.08 -0.12 1.43
CA GLY A 51 -2.75 -1.56 1.39
C GLY A 51 -1.80 -1.98 2.51
N TYR A 52 -2.01 -1.47 3.73
CA TYR A 52 -1.12 -1.65 4.89
C TYR A 52 -1.82 -2.33 6.06
N THR A 53 -2.55 -3.42 5.82
CA THR A 53 -3.02 -4.33 6.88
C THR A 53 -2.37 -5.70 6.76
N VAL A 54 -2.04 -6.25 7.92
CA VAL A 54 -1.08 -7.35 8.14
C VAL A 54 -1.57 -8.69 7.57
N GLU A 55 -2.88 -8.88 7.37
CA GLU A 55 -3.43 -10.08 6.71
C GLU A 55 -3.01 -10.24 5.24
N GLY A 56 -2.63 -9.15 4.55
CA GLY A 56 -2.14 -9.21 3.16
C GLY A 56 -0.73 -9.81 3.01
N TYR A 57 0.03 -9.92 4.11
CA TYR A 57 1.39 -10.43 4.07
C TYR A 57 1.44 -11.96 3.90
N LEU A 58 0.41 -12.69 4.34
CA LEU A 58 0.38 -14.16 4.27
C LEU A 58 -0.21 -14.71 2.95
N SER A 59 -1.23 -14.06 2.38
CA SER A 59 -1.75 -14.42 1.05
C SER A 59 -0.76 -14.04 -0.06
N GLY A 60 0.07 -13.01 0.19
CA GLY A 60 1.10 -12.57 -0.74
C GLY A 60 2.12 -13.66 -1.05
N VAL A 61 2.58 -14.46 -0.08
CA VAL A 61 3.74 -15.36 -0.28
C VAL A 61 3.47 -16.45 -1.33
N GLY A 62 2.27 -17.01 -1.37
CA GLY A 62 1.88 -18.02 -2.37
C GLY A 62 1.73 -17.43 -3.78
N ASP A 63 1.03 -16.29 -3.88
CA ASP A 63 0.85 -15.59 -5.14
C ASP A 63 2.13 -14.88 -5.62
N PHE A 64 3.12 -14.59 -4.75
CA PHE A 64 4.42 -14.02 -5.10
C PHE A 64 5.31 -15.03 -5.84
N ALA A 65 5.21 -16.33 -5.57
CA ALA A 65 5.96 -17.34 -6.29
C ALA A 65 5.52 -17.44 -7.77
N ASP A 66 4.20 -17.47 -8.00
CA ASP A 66 3.63 -17.57 -9.35
C ASP A 66 3.59 -16.23 -10.10
N SER A 67 3.42 -15.10 -9.40
CA SER A 67 3.40 -13.76 -10.03
C SER A 67 4.80 -13.16 -10.25
N ALA A 68 5.84 -13.58 -9.52
CA ALA A 68 7.22 -13.17 -9.81
C ALA A 68 7.70 -13.64 -11.19
N ASN A 69 7.18 -14.77 -11.67
CA ASN A 69 7.49 -15.30 -13.00
C ASN A 69 6.74 -14.58 -14.14
N ARG A 70 5.68 -13.80 -13.84
CA ARG A 70 4.80 -13.19 -14.87
C ARG A 70 4.69 -11.66 -14.83
N ALA A 71 4.92 -11.03 -13.68
CA ALA A 71 4.70 -9.59 -13.47
C ALA A 71 6.02 -8.79 -13.41
N ALA A 72 6.98 -9.13 -14.27
CA ALA A 72 8.29 -8.50 -14.41
C ALA A 72 8.20 -7.05 -14.96
N GLY A 73 7.58 -6.15 -14.20
CA GLY A 73 7.80 -4.70 -14.32
C GLY A 73 9.12 -4.37 -13.63
N GLY A 74 10.12 -3.89 -14.40
CA GLY A 74 11.54 -3.82 -14.00
C GLY A 74 11.92 -3.20 -12.66
N ARG A 75 11.01 -2.48 -11.98
CA ARG A 75 11.23 -1.96 -10.61
C ARG A 75 11.30 -3.08 -9.55
N ARG A 76 10.55 -4.17 -9.69
CA ARG A 76 10.60 -5.29 -8.72
C ARG A 76 11.86 -6.14 -8.87
N LEU A 77 12.40 -6.28 -10.08
CA LEU A 77 13.70 -6.92 -10.32
C LEU A 77 14.83 -6.14 -9.64
N LEU A 78 14.80 -4.81 -9.67
CA LEU A 78 15.79 -3.99 -8.98
C LEU A 78 15.71 -4.17 -7.46
N ALA A 79 14.50 -4.15 -6.88
CA ALA A 79 14.32 -4.39 -5.44
C ALA A 79 14.83 -5.78 -5.01
N LEU A 80 14.46 -6.84 -5.75
CA LEU A 80 14.95 -8.20 -5.49
C LEU A 80 16.48 -8.30 -5.66
N THR A 81 17.04 -7.64 -6.66
CA THR A 81 18.49 -7.59 -6.87
C THR A 81 19.17 -6.96 -5.65
N VAL A 82 18.68 -5.82 -5.17
CA VAL A 82 19.22 -5.15 -3.97
C VAL A 82 19.17 -6.06 -2.74
N VAL A 83 18.04 -6.75 -2.52
CA VAL A 83 17.91 -7.71 -1.41
C VAL A 83 18.90 -8.87 -1.57
N LEU A 84 19.04 -9.42 -2.78
CA LEU A 84 19.99 -10.50 -3.04
C LEU A 84 21.44 -10.06 -2.79
N LEU A 85 21.80 -8.84 -3.20
CA LEU A 85 23.11 -8.26 -2.92
C LEU A 85 23.36 -8.13 -1.41
N LEU A 86 22.37 -7.63 -0.66
CA LEU A 86 22.46 -7.53 0.81
C LEU A 86 22.66 -8.90 1.46
N LEU A 87 21.87 -9.90 1.04
CA LEU A 87 22.00 -11.27 1.54
C LEU A 87 23.36 -11.87 1.20
N LEU A 88 23.90 -11.59 0.01
CA LEU A 88 25.22 -12.06 -0.41
C LEU A 88 26.34 -11.47 0.48
N VAL A 89 26.28 -10.17 0.77
CA VAL A 89 27.23 -9.52 1.69
C VAL A 89 27.15 -10.15 3.08
N ALA A 90 25.94 -10.37 3.60
CA ALA A 90 25.75 -11.01 4.90
C ALA A 90 26.30 -12.45 4.92
N ALA A 91 26.04 -13.23 3.87
CA ALA A 91 26.54 -14.60 3.75
C ALA A 91 28.08 -14.65 3.73
N VAL A 92 28.72 -13.75 2.97
CA VAL A 92 30.18 -13.63 2.95
C VAL A 92 30.73 -13.24 4.32
N ALA A 93 30.07 -12.33 5.04
CA ALA A 93 30.48 -11.95 6.39
C ALA A 93 30.41 -13.14 7.35
N VAL A 94 29.32 -13.90 7.33
CA VAL A 94 29.14 -15.12 8.15
C VAL A 94 30.20 -16.17 7.80
N TRP A 95 30.47 -16.40 6.51
CA TRP A 95 31.49 -17.36 6.07
C TRP A 95 32.88 -16.99 6.57
N ASN A 96 33.26 -15.71 6.46
CA ASN A 96 34.54 -15.22 6.97
C ASN A 96 34.64 -15.36 8.50
N ALA A 97 33.56 -15.03 9.23
CA ALA A 97 33.52 -15.20 10.67
C ALA A 97 33.68 -16.67 11.07
N LEU A 98 32.97 -17.59 10.39
CA LEU A 98 33.12 -19.03 10.61
C LEU A 98 34.55 -19.49 10.32
N GLY A 99 35.13 -19.07 9.20
CA GLY A 99 36.50 -19.40 8.83
C GLY A 99 37.51 -18.91 9.87
N PHE A 100 37.34 -17.70 10.38
CA PHE A 100 38.18 -17.13 11.44
C PHE A 100 38.11 -17.94 12.74
N VAL A 101 36.88 -18.28 13.18
CA VAL A 101 36.67 -19.11 14.36
C VAL A 101 37.31 -20.48 14.17
N LEU A 102 37.02 -21.16 13.07
CA LEU A 102 37.59 -22.49 12.80
C LEU A 102 39.11 -22.48 12.74
N ALA A 103 39.71 -21.49 12.07
CA ALA A 103 41.17 -21.35 12.00
C ALA A 103 41.82 -20.97 13.33
N THR A 104 41.07 -20.33 14.24
CA THR A 104 41.56 -20.01 15.59
C THR A 104 41.57 -21.26 16.49
N PHE A 105 40.61 -22.17 16.30
CA PHE A 105 40.43 -23.34 17.15
C PHE A 105 41.09 -24.63 16.64
N LEU A 106 41.57 -24.66 15.38
CA LEU A 106 42.27 -25.80 14.75
C LEU A 106 43.79 -25.55 14.71
#